data_AF-A0A0R3BVZ6-F1
#
_entry.id   AF-A0A0R3BVZ6-F1
#
_cell.length_a   1.000
_cell.length_b   1.000
_cell.length_c   1.000
_cell.angle_alpha   90.00
_cell.angle_beta   90.00
_cell.angle_gamma   90.00
#
_symmetry.space_group_name_H-M   'P 1'
#
loop_
_entity.id
_entity.type
_entity.pdbx_description
1 polymer ?
#
loop_
_entity_poly.entity_id
_entity_poly.type
_entity_poly.pdbx_seq_one_letter_code
_entity_poly.pdbx_strand_id
1 'polypeptide(L)' 'MAEMKVEDIRAMSDDQREDAILNLKKERFNLRFQRATGQLENTSRMREARRDIARIKTIAAQQRAKKK' A
#
# COMPACT_ATOMS: atom_id res chain seq x y z
N MET A 1 11.81 5.83 -1.21
CA MET A 1 10.65 6.75 -1.26
C MET A 1 9.45 5.89 -1.63
N ALA A 2 8.29 6.05 -0.98
CA ALA A 2 7.13 5.21 -1.25
C ALA A 2 6.78 5.23 -2.75
N GLU A 3 6.77 4.04 -3.35
CA GLU A 3 6.97 3.79 -4.79
C GLU A 3 5.72 4.11 -5.60
N MET A 4 4.53 3.97 -5.00
CA MET A 4 3.29 4.35 -5.67
C MET A 4 3.11 5.87 -5.69
N LYS A 5 3.06 6.42 -6.91
CA LYS A 5 2.72 7.83 -7.14
C LYS A 5 1.22 8.04 -6.95
N VAL A 6 0.87 9.24 -6.52
CA VAL A 6 -0.53 9.64 -6.27
C VAL A 6 -1.36 9.62 -7.56
N GLU A 7 -0.74 9.93 -8.69
CA GLU A 7 -1.37 9.93 -10.02
C GLU A 7 -1.83 8.54 -10.42
N ASP A 8 -0.97 7.53 -10.27
CA ASP A 8 -1.29 6.13 -10.59
C ASP A 8 -2.45 5.62 -9.73
N ILE A 9 -2.45 5.93 -8.43
CA ILE A 9 -3.54 5.54 -7.53
C ILE A 9 -4.87 6.22 -7.90
N ARG A 10 -4.83 7.45 -8.43
CA ARG A 10 -6.03 8.16 -8.90
C ARG A 10 -6.56 7.57 -10.22
N ALA A 11 -5.68 7.09 -11.08
CA ALA A 11 -6.05 6.44 -12.34
C ALA A 11 -6.68 5.05 -12.14
N MET A 12 -6.35 4.35 -11.04
CA MET A 12 -6.93 3.05 -10.70
C MET A 12 -8.45 3.10 -10.44
N SER A 13 -9.15 2.02 -10.77
CA SER A 13 -10.54 1.78 -10.37
C SER A 13 -10.63 1.48 -8.85
N ASP A 14 -11.81 1.61 -8.26
CA ASP A 14 -12.03 1.26 -6.84
C ASP A 14 -11.69 -0.22 -6.54
N ASP A 15 -12.00 -1.14 -7.45
CA ASP A 15 -11.68 -2.56 -7.28
C ASP A 15 -10.16 -2.79 -7.35
N GLN A 16 -9.49 -2.13 -8.30
CA GLN A 16 -8.03 -2.20 -8.45
C GLN A 16 -7.31 -1.65 -7.22
N ARG A 17 -7.87 -0.63 -6.56
CA ARG A 17 -7.33 -0.09 -5.31
C ARG A 17 -7.45 -1.10 -4.16
N GLU A 18 -8.58 -1.80 -4.04
CA GLU A 18 -8.76 -2.84 -3.01
C GLU A 18 -7.84 -4.05 -3.26
N ASP A 19 -7.67 -4.47 -4.50
CA ASP A 19 -6.71 -5.52 -4.88
C ASP A 19 -5.26 -5.12 -4.57
N ALA A 20 -4.88 -3.88 -4.89
CA ALA A 20 -3.57 -3.35 -4.54
C ALA A 20 -3.34 -3.34 -3.02
N ILE A 21 -4.36 -2.96 -2.23
CA ILE A 21 -4.31 -3.04 -0.77
C ILE A 21 -4.11 -4.48 -0.28
N LEU A 22 -4.81 -5.44 -0.88
CA LEU A 22 -4.66 -6.87 -0.54
C LEU A 22 -3.25 -7.37 -0.82
N ASN A 23 -2.70 -7.02 -1.98
CA ASN A 23 -1.34 -7.41 -2.36
C ASN A 23 -0.29 -6.79 -1.42
N LEU A 24 -0.39 -5.49 -1.14
CA LEU A 24 0.50 -4.81 -0.20
C LEU A 24 0.39 -5.34 1.24
N LYS A 25 -0.80 -5.80 1.66
CA LYS A 25 -0.97 -6.47 2.97
C LYS A 25 -0.25 -7.81 3.01
N LYS A 26 -0.34 -8.61 1.95
CA LYS A 26 0.39 -9.89 1.83
C LYS A 26 1.90 -9.66 1.83
N GLU A 27 2.39 -8.70 1.06
CA GLU A 27 3.79 -8.29 1.06
C GLU A 27 4.25 -7.88 2.45
N ARG A 28 3.48 -7.02 3.13
CA ARG A 28 3.80 -6.58 4.50
C ARG A 28 3.80 -7.73 5.51
N PHE A 29 2.93 -8.73 5.33
CA PHE A 29 2.93 -9.94 6.16
C PHE A 29 4.22 -10.75 5.95
N ASN A 30 4.62 -10.97 4.70
CA ASN A 30 5.87 -11.65 4.36
C ASN A 30 7.10 -10.89 4.92
N LEU A 31 7.12 -9.56 4.81
CA LEU A 31 8.19 -8.73 5.38
C LEU A 31 8.25 -8.83 6.91
N ARG A 32 7.10 -9.00 7.60
CA ARG A 32 7.08 -9.27 9.05
C ARG A 32 7.65 -10.64 9.38
N PHE A 33 7.36 -11.64 8.56
CA PHE A 33 7.90 -12.98 8.71
C PHE A 33 9.42 -12.99 8.50
N GLN A 34 9.91 -12.39 7.41
CA GLN A 34 11.35 -12.22 7.14
C GLN A 34 12.06 -11.43 8.25
N ARG A 35 11.39 -10.44 8.86
CA ARG A 35 11.94 -9.73 10.02
C ARG A 35 12.09 -10.64 11.23
N ALA A 36 11.11 -11.52 11.48
CA ALA A 36 11.15 -12.45 12.60
C ALA A 36 12.21 -13.54 12.42
N THR A 37 12.47 -13.97 11.18
CA THR A 37 13.52 -14.94 10.85
C THR A 37 14.92 -14.33 10.74
N GLY A 38 15.04 -12.99 10.86
CA GLY A 38 16.32 -12.28 10.75
C GLY A 38 16.85 -12.15 9.32
N GLN A 39 16.09 -12.54 8.30
CA GLN A 39 16.47 -12.51 6.89
C GLN A 39 16.00 -11.23 6.17
N LEU A 40 15.54 -10.21 6.90
CA LEU A 40 15.05 -8.98 6.29
C LEU A 40 16.22 -8.06 5.90
N GLU A 41 16.61 -8.12 4.63
CA GLU A 41 17.65 -7.25 4.07
C GLU A 41 17.18 -5.79 3.94
N ASN A 42 15.92 -5.57 3.54
CA ASN A 42 15.38 -4.23 3.30
C ASN A 42 14.35 -3.80 4.35
N THR A 43 14.83 -3.19 5.43
CA THR A 43 13.99 -2.64 6.52
C THR A 43 13.15 -1.44 6.07
N SER A 44 13.61 -0.69 5.07
CA SER A 44 12.89 0.48 4.54
C SER A 44 11.59 0.08 3.84
N ARG A 45 11.57 -1.08 3.18
CA ARG A 45 10.40 -1.60 2.46
C ARG A 45 9.18 -1.78 3.36
N MET A 46 9.39 -2.18 4.62
CA MET A 46 8.30 -2.30 5.60
C MET A 46 7.61 -0.95 5.89
N ARG A 47 8.36 0.16 5.87
CA ARG A 47 7.83 1.52 6.03
C ARG A 47 7.14 1.98 4.75
N GLU A 48 7.69 1.64 3.59
CA GLU A 48 7.13 1.98 2.27
C GLU A 48 5.77 1.29 2.06
N ALA A 49 5.69 -0.04 2.21
CA ALA A 49 4.44 -0.77 2.10
C ALA A 49 3.34 -0.23 3.03
N ARG A 50 3.70 0.21 4.25
CA ARG A 50 2.75 0.86 5.18
C ARG A 50 2.23 2.19 4.62
N ARG A 51 3.11 2.99 4.02
CA ARG A 51 2.77 4.30 3.43
C ARG A 51 1.94 4.15 2.17
N ASP A 52 2.23 3.16 1.33
CA ASP A 52 1.48 2.89 0.11
C ASP A 52 0.03 2.49 0.44
N ILE A 53 -0.17 1.59 1.40
CA ILE A 53 -1.51 1.24 1.90
C ILE A 53 -2.26 2.48 2.40
N ALA A 54 -1.57 3.36 3.16
CA ALA A 54 -2.18 4.58 3.68
C ALA A 54 -2.60 5.53 2.55
N ARG A 55 -1.74 5.75 1.55
CA ARG A 55 -2.03 6.61 0.39
C ARG A 55 -3.24 6.12 -0.39
N ILE A 56 -3.32 4.81 -0.68
CA ILE A 56 -4.46 4.24 -1.41
C ILE A 56 -5.76 4.48 -0.62
N LYS A 57 -5.76 4.19 0.69
CA LYS A 57 -6.93 4.42 1.54
C LYS A 57 -7.34 5.89 1.59
N THR A 58 -6.39 6.81 1.69
CA THR A 58 -6.67 8.25 1.69
C THR A 58 -7.32 8.69 0.39
N ILE A 59 -6.80 8.25 -0.76
CA ILE A 59 -7.36 8.62 -2.06
C ILE A 59 -8.75 7.99 -2.25
N ALA A 60 -8.94 6.73 -1.86
CA ALA A 60 -10.25 6.09 -1.89
C ALA A 60 -11.28 6.86 -1.03
N ALA A 61 -10.89 7.31 0.17
CA ALA A 61 -11.74 8.14 1.02
C ALA A 61 -12.05 9.51 0.37
N GLN A 62 -11.07 10.15 -0.26
CA GLN A 62 -11.26 11.41 -0.98
C GLN A 62 -12.24 11.27 -2.15
N GLN A 63 -12.15 10.17 -2.91
CA GLN A 63 -13.06 9.91 -4.05
C GLN A 63 -14.48 9.63 -3.56
N ARG A 64 -14.66 8.87 -2.47
CA ARG A 64 -15.97 8.68 -1.84
C ARG A 64 -16.57 9.98 -1.34
N ALA A 65 -15.76 10.87 -0.75
CA ALA A 65 -16.21 12.18 -0.29
C ALA A 65 -16.61 13.12 -1.45
N LYS A 66 -15.91 13.07 -2.59
CA LYS A 66 -16.28 13.83 -3.80
C LYS A 66 -17.54 13.34 -4.50
N LYS A 67 -17.90 12.08 -4.34
CA LYS A 67 -19.10 11.48 -4.95
C LYS A 67 -20.38 11.85 -4.18
N LYS A 68 -20.26 12.40 -2.98
CA LYS A 68 -21.35 12.85 -2.11
C LYS A 68 -21.61 14.33 -2.33
#